data_AF-G0QEB4-F1
#
_entry.id   AF-G0QEB4-F1
#
_cell.length_a   1.000
_cell.length_b   1.000
_cell.length_c   1.000
_cell.angle_alpha   90.00
_cell.angle_beta   90.00
_cell.angle_gamma   90.00
#
_symmetry.space_group_name_H-M   'P 1'
#
loop_
_entity.id
_entity.type
_entity.pdbx_description
1 polymer ?
#
loop_
_entity_poly.entity_id
_entity_poly.type
_entity_poly.pdbx_seq_one_letter_code
_entity_poly.pdbx_strand_id
1 'polypeptide(L)'
;MSNRKYSDIIQEEFEQALSETDVDFERKDYPWSGELIYEAKSEDDTFTLRVYSSLDKRTGEARSRGSDAIRTVVLHTDSGRPVLKEKRTNRIQTWKKNLKKKINKLAKQQGNVKKCEECGNTMVIRENSNGEEFYGCSWYPNCKNTESL
;
A
#
# COMPACT_ATOMS: atom_id res chain seq x y z
N MET A 1 -18.79 -12.58 -20.39
CA MET A 1 -18.15 -12.90 -19.08
C MET A 1 -16.64 -12.92 -19.29
N SER A 2 -15.89 -12.00 -18.68
CA SER A 2 -14.43 -11.93 -18.85
C SER A 2 -13.79 -13.15 -18.19
N ASN A 3 -13.16 -14.02 -18.99
CA ASN A 3 -12.48 -15.24 -18.55
C ASN A 3 -11.14 -14.89 -17.88
N ARG A 4 -11.19 -14.20 -16.72
CA ARG A 4 -9.99 -13.81 -15.96
C ARG A 4 -9.38 -15.05 -15.32
N LYS A 5 -8.23 -15.49 -15.85
CA LYS A 5 -7.44 -16.59 -15.29
C LYS A 5 -6.71 -16.06 -14.05
N TYR A 6 -7.01 -16.64 -12.89
CA TYR A 6 -6.27 -16.36 -11.66
C TYR A 6 -4.87 -16.98 -11.75
N SER A 7 -3.89 -16.26 -11.20
CA SER A 7 -2.51 -16.71 -11.09
C SER A 7 -2.31 -17.42 -9.75
N ASP A 8 -1.67 -18.58 -9.80
CA ASP A 8 -1.16 -19.27 -8.62
C ASP A 8 0.19 -18.62 -8.30
N ILE A 9 0.19 -17.74 -7.30
CA ILE A 9 1.37 -16.95 -6.90
C ILE A 9 2.06 -17.69 -5.75
N ILE A 10 3.37 -17.83 -5.85
CA ILE A 10 4.23 -18.33 -4.77
C ILE A 10 5.04 -17.18 -4.16
N GLN A 11 5.56 -17.38 -2.94
CA GLN A 11 6.33 -16.36 -2.21
C GLN A 11 7.50 -15.79 -3.02
N GLU A 12 8.33 -16.63 -3.64
CA GLU A 12 9.49 -16.17 -4.42
C GLU A 12 9.07 -15.24 -5.57
N GLU A 13 8.01 -15.61 -6.30
CA GLU A 13 7.46 -14.79 -7.37
C GLU A 13 6.94 -13.42 -6.86
N PHE A 14 6.39 -13.42 -5.65
CA PHE A 14 5.90 -12.22 -4.98
C PHE A 14 7.03 -11.29 -4.56
N GLU A 15 8.05 -11.83 -3.91
CA GLU A 15 9.23 -11.09 -3.46
C GLU A 15 10.00 -10.52 -4.65
N GLN A 16 10.14 -11.27 -5.75
CA GLN A 16 10.69 -10.74 -7.00
C GLN A 16 9.89 -9.53 -7.51
N ALA A 17 8.55 -9.58 -7.44
CA ALA A 17 7.73 -8.46 -7.90
C ALA A 17 7.90 -7.20 -7.01
N LEU A 18 8.20 -7.37 -5.71
CA LEU A 18 8.53 -6.27 -4.80
C LEU A 18 9.93 -5.72 -5.05
N SER A 19 10.93 -6.58 -5.26
CA SER A 19 12.32 -6.15 -5.51
C SER A 19 12.49 -5.39 -6.83
N GLU A 20 11.56 -5.54 -7.76
CA GLU A 20 11.49 -4.78 -9.01
C GLU A 20 10.76 -3.43 -8.85
N THR A 21 10.50 -2.97 -7.61
CA THR A 21 10.01 -1.62 -7.29
C THR A 21 11.14 -0.76 -6.71
N ASP A 22 10.94 0.56 -6.68
CA ASP A 22 11.90 1.50 -6.08
C ASP A 22 11.75 1.59 -4.53
N VAL A 23 11.10 0.60 -3.93
CA VAL A 23 10.77 0.58 -2.50
C VAL A 23 11.41 -0.64 -1.86
N ASP A 24 12.20 -0.40 -0.82
CA ASP A 24 12.88 -1.46 -0.08
C ASP A 24 11.94 -2.06 0.98
N PHE A 25 11.40 -3.24 0.68
CA PHE A 25 10.43 -3.92 1.54
C PHE A 25 11.10 -4.96 2.43
N GLU A 26 10.78 -4.91 3.71
CA GLU A 26 11.13 -5.93 4.68
C GLU A 26 9.92 -6.83 4.97
N ARG A 27 10.15 -8.14 4.99
CA ARG A 27 9.12 -9.09 5.45
C ARG A 27 8.90 -8.93 6.96
N LYS A 28 7.64 -8.81 7.37
CA LYS A 28 7.24 -8.71 8.78
C LYS A 28 6.47 -9.94 9.22
N ASP A 29 6.88 -10.48 10.35
CA ASP A 29 6.24 -11.63 10.98
C ASP A 29 5.29 -11.16 12.08
N TYR A 30 4.00 -11.05 11.74
CA TYR A 30 2.96 -10.73 12.71
C TYR A 30 2.24 -12.02 13.17
N PRO A 31 2.16 -12.31 14.48
CA PRO A 31 1.49 -13.51 15.01
C PRO A 31 0.00 -13.59 14.65
N TRP A 32 -0.67 -12.44 14.56
CA TRP A 32 -2.10 -12.34 14.22
C TRP A 32 -2.37 -12.52 12.73
N SER A 33 -1.34 -12.42 11.87
CA SER A 33 -1.53 -12.54 10.43
C SER A 33 -1.33 -13.98 9.98
N GLY A 34 -2.35 -14.53 9.32
CA GLY A 34 -2.22 -15.78 8.57
C GLY A 34 -1.63 -15.61 7.17
N GLU A 35 -1.22 -14.40 6.78
CA GLU A 35 -0.61 -14.11 5.47
C GLU A 35 0.76 -13.45 5.60
N LEU A 36 1.57 -13.56 4.54
CA LEU A 36 2.85 -12.86 4.45
C LEU A 36 2.61 -11.35 4.29
N ILE A 37 3.27 -10.55 5.14
CA ILE A 37 3.19 -9.09 5.17
C ILE A 37 4.57 -8.52 4.90
N TYR A 38 4.62 -7.46 4.11
CA TYR A 38 5.83 -6.72 3.77
C TYR A 38 5.63 -5.24 4.10
N GLU A 39 6.64 -4.59 4.65
CA GLU A 39 6.60 -3.18 5.05
C GLU A 39 7.84 -2.44 4.58
N ALA A 40 7.64 -1.20 4.15
CA ALA A 40 8.69 -0.24 3.88
C ALA A 40 8.34 1.07 4.59
N LYS A 41 9.29 1.66 5.31
CA LYS A 41 9.10 2.96 5.97
C LYS A 41 9.44 4.10 5.02
N SER A 42 8.82 5.26 5.23
CA SER A 42 9.28 6.52 4.63
C SER A 42 10.64 6.92 5.20
N GLU A 43 11.38 7.77 4.48
CA GLU A 43 12.73 8.23 4.88
C GLU A 43 12.79 8.84 6.29
N ASP A 44 11.70 9.47 6.72
CA ASP A 44 11.56 10.14 8.01
C ASP A 44 10.80 9.30 9.05
N ASP A 45 10.55 8.02 8.75
CA ASP A 45 9.79 7.07 9.58
C ASP A 45 8.34 7.48 9.90
N THR A 46 7.80 8.56 9.32
CA THR A 46 6.43 9.03 9.58
C THR A 46 5.38 8.02 9.08
N PHE A 47 5.63 7.40 7.93
CA PHE A 47 4.69 6.49 7.28
C PHE A 47 5.28 5.10 7.04
N THR A 48 4.41 4.10 7.00
CA THR A 48 4.72 2.73 6.62
C THR A 48 3.83 2.32 5.44
N LEU A 49 4.45 1.98 4.31
CA LEU A 49 3.80 1.31 3.20
C LEU A 49 3.76 -0.18 3.49
N ARG A 50 2.56 -0.72 3.76
CA ARG A 50 2.34 -2.14 4.05
C ARG A 50 1.67 -2.85 2.88
N VAL A 51 2.18 -4.02 2.54
CA VAL A 51 1.63 -4.95 1.55
C VAL A 51 1.21 -6.24 2.24
N TYR A 52 -0.08 -6.55 2.18
CA TYR A 52 -0.65 -7.86 2.52
C TYR A 52 -0.67 -8.71 1.24
N SER A 53 0.09 -9.79 1.23
CA SER A 53 0.36 -10.56 0.00
C SER A 53 -0.79 -11.45 -0.46
N SER A 54 -1.79 -11.73 0.39
CA SER A 54 -2.79 -12.80 0.20
C SER A 54 -2.21 -14.21 0.04
N LEU A 55 -0.92 -14.39 0.35
CA LEU A 55 -0.24 -15.69 0.41
C LEU A 55 -0.34 -16.23 1.83
N ASP A 56 -0.66 -17.52 1.97
CA ASP A 56 -0.67 -18.17 3.27
C ASP A 56 0.73 -18.12 3.90
N LYS A 57 0.81 -17.71 5.16
CA LYS A 57 2.08 -17.52 5.86
C LYS A 57 2.84 -18.83 6.09
N ARG A 58 2.13 -19.96 6.17
CA ARG A 58 2.73 -21.29 6.45
C ARG A 58 3.24 -21.94 5.19
N THR A 59 2.50 -21.83 4.09
CA THR A 59 2.87 -22.50 2.82
C THR A 59 3.57 -21.56 1.84
N GLY A 60 3.39 -20.25 1.97
CA GLY A 60 3.85 -19.26 0.99
C GLY A 60 3.03 -19.24 -0.31
N GLU A 61 1.91 -19.95 -0.35
CA GLU A 61 1.08 -20.13 -1.54
C GLU A 61 -0.16 -19.23 -1.52
N ALA A 62 -0.62 -18.87 -2.71
CA ALA A 62 -1.86 -18.16 -2.93
C ALA A 62 -3.07 -18.83 -2.23
N ARG A 63 -3.81 -18.07 -1.40
CA ARG A 63 -5.10 -18.52 -0.83
C ARG A 63 -6.15 -18.81 -1.92
N SER A 64 -7.22 -19.52 -1.58
CA SER A 64 -8.29 -19.90 -2.51
C SER A 64 -8.88 -18.73 -3.34
N ARG A 65 -9.46 -19.05 -4.51
CA ARG A 65 -10.03 -18.06 -5.45
C ARG A 65 -11.23 -17.35 -4.81
N GLY A 66 -11.26 -16.02 -4.92
CA GLY A 66 -12.31 -15.17 -4.34
C GLY A 66 -12.10 -14.78 -2.87
N SER A 67 -11.09 -15.37 -2.22
CA SER A 67 -10.91 -15.26 -0.76
C SER A 67 -10.11 -14.04 -0.32
N ASP A 68 -9.25 -13.49 -1.18
CA ASP A 68 -8.55 -12.23 -0.89
C ASP A 68 -7.76 -11.69 -2.09
N ALA A 69 -7.59 -10.37 -2.13
CA ALA A 69 -6.72 -9.66 -3.07
C ALA A 69 -5.44 -9.22 -2.35
N ILE A 70 -4.35 -8.99 -3.10
CA ILE A 70 -3.17 -8.32 -2.53
C ILE A 70 -3.59 -6.91 -2.12
N ARG A 71 -3.33 -6.51 -0.88
CA ARG A 71 -3.72 -5.18 -0.36
C ARG A 71 -2.48 -4.35 -0.09
N THR A 72 -2.49 -3.12 -0.58
CA THR A 72 -1.43 -2.13 -0.33
C THR A 72 -2.03 -0.94 0.41
N VAL A 73 -1.45 -0.57 1.54
CA VAL A 73 -1.95 0.51 2.40
C VAL A 73 -0.80 1.35 2.93
N VAL A 74 -1.04 2.66 3.07
CA VAL A 74 -0.14 3.58 3.76
C VAL A 74 -0.69 3.83 5.14
N LEU A 75 0.14 3.61 6.15
CA LEU A 75 -0.18 3.73 7.57
C LEU A 75 0.71 4.80 8.20
N HIS A 76 0.21 5.47 9.24
CA HIS A 76 1.07 6.15 10.20
C HIS A 76 1.89 5.11 10.95
N THR A 77 3.21 5.30 11.03
CA THR A 77 4.11 4.31 11.64
C THR A 77 3.87 4.15 13.14
N ASP A 78 3.52 5.24 13.83
CA ASP A 78 3.34 5.29 15.29
C ASP A 78 2.06 4.58 15.78
N SER A 79 0.98 4.71 15.01
CA SER A 79 -0.38 4.37 15.42
C SER A 79 -0.97 3.25 14.57
N GLY A 80 -0.34 2.90 13.44
CA GLY A 80 -0.87 1.95 12.47
C GLY A 80 -2.15 2.44 11.78
N ARG A 81 -2.51 3.71 11.92
CA ARG A 81 -3.74 4.28 11.34
C ARG A 81 -3.59 4.46 9.82
N PRO A 82 -4.58 4.08 9.00
CA PRO A 82 -4.55 4.36 7.57
C PRO A 82 -4.53 5.85 7.22
N VAL A 83 -3.61 6.23 6.32
CA VAL A 83 -3.46 7.59 5.78
C VAL A 83 -4.25 7.74 4.47
N LEU A 84 -4.15 6.73 3.61
CA LEU A 84 -4.76 6.67 2.29
C LEU A 84 -5.71 5.47 2.19
N LYS A 85 -6.67 5.55 1.27
CA LYS A 85 -7.56 4.41 0.99
C LYS A 85 -6.75 3.23 0.48
N GLU A 86 -6.92 2.08 1.13
CA GLU A 86 -6.36 0.78 0.73
C GLU A 86 -6.57 0.52 -0.77
N LYS A 87 -5.53 0.03 -1.43
CA LYS A 87 -5.57 -0.37 -2.84
C LYS A 87 -5.49 -1.89 -2.94
N ARG A 88 -6.46 -2.48 -3.64
CA ARG A 88 -6.53 -3.93 -3.89
C ARG A 88 -6.00 -4.30 -5.27
N THR A 89 -5.16 -5.32 -5.36
CA THR A 89 -4.65 -5.91 -6.60
C THR A 89 -5.13 -7.35 -6.71
N ASN A 90 -5.95 -7.61 -7.73
CA ASN A 90 -6.43 -8.96 -8.01
C ASN A 90 -5.28 -9.83 -8.53
N ARG A 91 -5.24 -11.08 -8.07
CA ARG A 91 -4.26 -12.11 -8.46
C ARG A 91 -4.58 -12.73 -9.82
N ILE A 92 -4.64 -11.89 -10.85
CA ILE A 92 -4.82 -12.30 -12.26
C ILE A 92 -3.48 -12.12 -13.00
N GLN A 93 -3.38 -12.52 -14.27
CA GLN A 93 -2.09 -12.52 -14.99
C GLN A 93 -1.34 -11.17 -14.99
N THR A 94 -2.04 -10.05 -14.80
CA THR A 94 -1.47 -8.70 -14.74
C THR A 94 -1.13 -8.22 -13.32
N TRP A 95 -1.17 -9.09 -12.31
CA TRP A 95 -1.03 -8.72 -10.90
C TRP A 95 0.30 -8.01 -10.61
N LYS A 96 1.45 -8.49 -11.13
CA LYS A 96 2.78 -7.87 -10.94
C LYS A 96 2.77 -6.41 -11.37
N LYS A 97 2.40 -6.16 -12.63
CA LYS A 97 2.32 -4.82 -13.22
C LYS A 97 1.40 -3.91 -12.40
N ASN A 98 0.24 -4.42 -11.99
CA ASN A 98 -0.75 -3.64 -11.24
C ASN A 98 -0.31 -3.35 -9.80
N LEU A 99 0.37 -4.30 -9.15
CA LEU A 99 0.92 -4.17 -7.80
C LEU A 99 2.00 -3.10 -7.79
N LYS A 100 3.02 -3.23 -8.64
CA LYS A 100 4.10 -2.24 -8.78
C LYS A 100 3.58 -0.83 -9.03
N LYS A 101 2.64 -0.68 -9.97
CA LYS A 101 2.01 0.61 -10.27
C LYS A 101 1.37 1.24 -9.03
N LYS A 102 0.74 0.44 -8.15
CA LYS A 102 0.12 0.94 -6.92
C LYS A 102 1.13 1.23 -5.83
N ILE A 103 2.16 0.39 -5.69
CA ILE A 103 3.27 0.62 -4.76
C ILE A 103 3.93 1.96 -5.08
N ASN A 104 4.40 2.16 -6.31
CA ASN A 104 5.09 3.39 -6.71
C ASN A 104 4.18 4.62 -6.58
N LYS A 105 2.88 4.47 -6.93
CA LYS A 105 1.91 5.55 -6.72
C LYS A 105 1.75 5.92 -5.23
N LEU A 106 1.59 4.92 -4.35
CA LEU A 106 1.43 5.16 -2.92
C LEU A 106 2.74 5.67 -2.28
N ALA A 107 3.90 5.22 -2.74
CA ALA A 107 5.20 5.74 -2.33
C ALA A 107 5.33 7.23 -2.66
N LYS A 108 5.01 7.65 -3.90
CA LYS A 108 4.95 9.07 -4.26
C LYS A 108 3.96 9.84 -3.38
N GLN A 109 2.79 9.27 -3.11
CA GLN A 109 1.74 9.94 -2.34
C GLN A 109 2.09 10.16 -0.86
N GLN A 110 3.04 9.41 -0.31
CA GLN A 110 3.54 9.57 1.06
C GLN A 110 4.41 10.81 1.27
N GLY A 111 4.74 11.57 0.21
CA GLY A 111 5.64 12.72 0.27
C GLY A 111 5.31 13.69 1.40
N ASN A 112 6.15 13.69 2.44
CA ASN A 112 6.09 14.61 3.58
C ASN A 112 6.72 15.95 3.18
N VAL A 113 6.04 16.69 2.32
CA VAL A 113 6.57 17.96 1.80
C VAL A 113 6.44 19.08 2.84
N LYS A 114 5.38 19.05 3.64
CA LYS A 114 5.09 20.09 4.65
C LYS A 114 4.20 19.60 5.78
N LYS A 115 4.19 20.36 6.87
CA LYS A 115 3.26 20.20 7.99
C LYS A 115 1.97 20.98 7.72
N CYS A 116 0.87 20.43 8.21
CA CYS A 116 -0.46 21.00 8.12
C CYS A 116 -0.57 22.22 9.04
N GLU A 117 -0.99 23.37 8.51
CA GLU A 117 -1.10 24.61 9.28
C GLU A 117 -2.18 24.56 10.39
N GLU A 118 -3.20 23.70 10.24
CA GLU A 118 -4.28 23.58 11.22
C GLU A 118 -3.93 22.67 12.41
N CYS A 119 -3.20 21.58 12.19
CA CYS A 119 -3.01 20.54 13.21
C CYS A 119 -1.57 20.03 13.36
N GLY A 120 -0.62 20.54 12.58
CA GLY A 120 0.80 20.17 12.65
C GLY A 120 1.16 18.79 12.11
N ASN A 121 0.18 17.96 11.72
CA ASN A 121 0.44 16.65 11.10
C ASN A 121 1.03 16.80 9.69
N THR A 122 1.72 15.79 9.19
CA THR A 122 2.25 15.78 7.83
C THR A 122 1.13 15.88 6.78
N MET A 123 1.34 16.68 5.73
CA MET A 123 0.50 16.71 4.53
C MET A 123 0.98 15.64 3.54
N VAL A 124 0.05 14.97 2.87
CA VAL A 124 0.32 13.93 1.85
C VAL A 124 -0.32 14.33 0.52
N ILE A 125 0.16 13.75 -0.59
CA ILE A 125 -0.45 13.99 -1.90
C ILE A 125 -1.70 13.11 -2.02
N ARG A 126 -2.84 13.74 -2.28
CA ARG A 126 -4.13 13.11 -2.57
C ARG A 126 -4.55 13.46 -4.00
N GLU A 127 -5.53 12.74 -4.51
CA GLU A 127 -6.06 12.92 -5.87
C GLU A 127 -7.58 13.05 -5.79
N ASN A 128 -8.15 14.02 -6.49
CA ASN A 128 -9.59 14.21 -6.59
C ASN A 128 -10.19 13.26 -7.65
N SER A 129 -11.51 13.34 -7.88
CA SER A 129 -12.18 12.50 -8.89
C SER A 129 -11.71 12.74 -10.33
N ASN A 130 -11.15 13.92 -10.60
CA ASN A 130 -10.70 14.35 -11.92
C ASN A 130 -9.25 13.95 -12.18
N GLY A 131 -8.54 13.39 -11.19
CA GLY A 131 -7.14 13.01 -11.31
C GLY A 131 -6.15 14.12 -10.92
N GLU A 132 -6.63 15.28 -10.48
CA GLU A 132 -5.78 16.39 -10.05
C GLU A 132 -5.23 16.10 -8.65
N GLU A 133 -3.92 16.29 -8.51
CA GLU A 133 -3.20 16.10 -7.25
C GLU A 133 -3.29 17.37 -6.38
N PHE A 134 -3.41 17.18 -5.06
CA PHE A 134 -3.42 18.26 -4.07
C PHE A 134 -2.80 17.77 -2.76
N TYR A 135 -2.33 18.68 -1.91
CA TYR A 135 -1.92 18.33 -0.56
C TYR A 135 -3.16 18.17 0.33
N GLY A 136 -3.25 17.08 1.08
CA GLY A 136 -4.27 16.90 2.11
C GLY A 136 -3.69 16.36 3.40
N CYS A 137 -4.27 16.75 4.53
CA CYS A 137 -3.79 16.30 5.83
C CYS A 137 -3.78 14.76 5.94
N SER A 138 -2.70 14.20 6.49
CA SER A 138 -2.58 12.76 6.78
C SER A 138 -3.53 12.30 7.90
N TRP A 139 -4.09 13.22 8.69
CA TRP A 139 -5.02 12.95 9.79
C TRP A 139 -6.51 12.97 9.40
N TYR A 140 -6.83 13.08 8.11
CA TYR A 140 -8.19 12.93 7.61
C TYR A 140 -8.85 11.62 8.11
N PRO A 141 -10.12 11.60 8.53
CA PRO A 141 -11.13 12.69 8.42
C PRO A 141 -11.12 13.71 9.56
N ASN A 142 -10.25 13.56 10.56
CA ASN A 142 -10.23 14.42 11.76
C ASN A 142 -9.70 15.82 11.46
N CYS A 143 -8.79 15.96 10.49
CA CYS A 143 -8.43 17.24 9.90
C CYS A 143 -8.68 17.17 8.39
N LYS A 144 -9.42 18.16 7.87
CA LYS A 144 -9.84 18.24 6.47
C LYS A 144 -9.09 19.32 5.70
N ASN A 145 -8.04 19.91 6.28
CA ASN A 145 -7.24 20.90 5.60
C ASN A 145 -6.65 20.35 4.31
N THR A 146 -6.70 21.17 3.26
CA THR A 146 -6.21 20.86 1.92
C THR A 146 -5.58 22.09 1.31
N GLU A 147 -4.54 21.89 0.51
CA GLU A 147 -3.82 22.96 -0.15
C GLU A 147 -3.49 22.53 -1.59
N SER A 148 -3.39 23.50 -2.49
CA SER A 148 -2.95 23.24 -3.87
C SER A 148 -1.52 22.69 -3.89
N LEU A 149 -1.30 21.69 -4.75
CA LEU A 149 0.01 21.07 -4.98
C LEU A 149 0.88 21.96 -5.88
#